data_AF-A0A6G3U3P2-F1
#
_entry.id   AF-A0A6G3U3P2-F1
#
_cell.length_a   1.000
_cell.length_b   1.000
_cell.length_c   1.000
_cell.angle_alpha   90.00
_cell.angle_beta   90.00
_cell.angle_gamma   90.00
#
_symmetry.space_group_name_H-M   'P 1'
#
loop_
_entity.id
_entity.type
_entity.pdbx_description
1 polymer ?
#
loop_
_entity_poly.entity_id
_entity_poly.type
_entity_poly.pdbx_seq_one_letter_code
_entity_poly.pdbx_strand_id
1 'polypeptide(L)' 'GNPYGEAVHRAGRAYLPRLTPVTGTRPPAPRLDHYGTYLLTGATRGIGARVARHLVDRGARHLALLGAR' A
#
# COMPACT_ATOMS: atom_id res chain seq x y z
N GLY A 1 18.71 -21.53 -19.49
CA GLY A 1 17.57 -21.07 -18.66
C GLY A 1 17.94 -19.73 -18.07
N ASN A 2 16.99 -18.79 -17.97
CA ASN A 2 17.23 -17.51 -17.31
C ASN A 2 17.61 -17.77 -15.83
N PRO A 3 18.79 -17.35 -15.35
CA PRO A 3 19.19 -17.56 -13.95
C PRO A 3 18.36 -16.70 -12.96
N TYR A 4 17.57 -15.76 -13.47
CA TYR A 4 16.67 -14.92 -12.69
C TYR A 4 15.26 -15.54 -12.71
N GLY A 5 14.64 -15.68 -11.54
CA GLY A 5 13.29 -16.25 -11.38
C GLY A 5 12.16 -15.38 -11.91
N GLU A 6 12.47 -14.15 -12.35
CA GLU A 6 11.50 -13.17 -12.84
C GLU A 6 12.07 -12.42 -14.05
N ALA A 7 11.27 -12.23 -15.10
CA ALA A 7 11.62 -11.42 -16.28
C ALA A 7 10.37 -10.85 -16.96
N VAL A 8 10.51 -9.67 -17.58
CA VAL A 8 9.47 -9.02 -18.38
C VAL A 8 9.97 -8.85 -19.81
N HIS A 9 9.16 -9.22 -20.80
CA HIS A 9 9.46 -9.00 -22.22
C HIS A 9 8.64 -7.82 -22.76
N ARG A 10 9.33 -6.82 -23.34
CA ARG A 10 8.69 -5.70 -24.06
C ARG A 10 9.51 -5.35 -25.29
N ALA A 11 8.84 -5.18 -26.44
CA ALA A 11 9.45 -4.76 -27.71
C ALA A 11 10.75 -5.53 -28.07
N GLY A 12 10.73 -6.86 -27.94
CA GLY A 12 11.90 -7.72 -28.24
C GLY A 12 13.03 -7.68 -27.21
N ARG A 13 12.85 -6.98 -26.08
CA ARG A 13 13.85 -6.86 -25.01
C ARG A 13 13.37 -7.53 -23.73
N ALA A 14 14.28 -8.25 -23.06
CA ALA A 14 14.06 -8.79 -21.73
C ALA A 14 14.53 -7.79 -20.67
N TYR A 15 13.72 -7.60 -19.63
CA TYR A 15 13.99 -6.75 -18.48
C TYR A 15 13.99 -7.62 -17.23
N LEU A 16 14.94 -7.36 -16.34
CA LEU A 16 15.07 -8.05 -15.05
C LEU A 16 14.70 -7.08 -13.92
N PRO A 17 13.95 -7.53 -12.90
CA PRO A 17 13.64 -6.69 -11.76
C PRO A 17 14.92 -6.39 -10.97
N ARG A 18 15.10 -5.12 -10.60
CA ARG A 18 16.19 -4.67 -9.73
C ARG A 18 15.65 -3.68 -8.70
N LEU A 19 16.01 -3.88 -7.45
CA LEU A 19 15.77 -2.90 -6.39
C LEU A 19 16.83 -1.79 -6.48
N THR A 20 16.37 -0.55 -6.49
CA THR A 20 17.23 0.64 -6.38
C THR A 20 16.77 1.48 -5.20
N PRO A 21 17.69 2.10 -4.43
CA PRO A 21 17.32 2.99 -3.35
C PRO A 21 16.41 4.12 -3.85
N VAL A 22 15.36 4.42 -3.10
CA VAL A 22 14.50 5.58 -3.36
C VAL A 22 15.08 6.77 -2.59
N THR A 23 15.60 7.76 -3.32
CA THR A 23 16.09 9.02 -2.76
C THR A 23 15.09 10.13 -3.07
N GLY A 24 14.52 10.78 -2.05
CA GLY A 24 13.57 11.88 -2.25
C GLY A 24 12.70 12.14 -1.03
N THR A 25 11.98 13.27 -1.05
CA THR A 25 11.01 13.63 -0.02
C THR A 25 9.72 12.83 -0.17
N ARG A 26 9.19 12.33 0.94
CA ARG A 26 7.90 11.66 0.97
C ARG A 26 6.81 12.61 0.44
N PRO A 27 5.98 12.19 -0.54
CA PRO A 27 4.87 13.02 -0.98
C PRO A 27 3.92 13.31 0.19
N PRO A 28 3.20 14.45 0.15
CA PRO A 28 2.21 14.76 1.17
C PRO A 28 1.15 13.64 1.21
N ALA A 29 0.71 13.32 2.42
CA ALA A 29 -0.32 12.30 2.58
C ALA A 29 -1.64 12.79 1.96
N PRO A 30 -2.43 11.92 1.32
CA PRO A 30 -3.71 12.30 0.73
C PRO A 30 -4.63 12.94 1.76
N ARG A 31 -5.42 13.94 1.36
CA ARG A 31 -6.49 14.48 2.22
C ARG A 31 -7.58 13.43 2.38
N LEU A 32 -8.08 13.30 3.59
CA LEU A 32 -9.22 12.45 3.87
C LEU A 32 -10.49 13.24 3.57
N ASP A 33 -11.36 12.67 2.74
CA ASP A 33 -12.76 13.07 2.65
C ASP A 33 -13.44 12.82 4.00
N HIS A 34 -14.10 13.87 4.51
CA HIS A 34 -14.83 13.86 5.77
C HIS A 34 -16.03 12.91 5.75
N TYR A 35 -16.69 12.80 4.59
CA TYR A 35 -17.86 11.95 4.38
C TYR A 35 -17.48 10.58 3.79
N GLY A 36 -16.20 10.39 3.44
CA GLY A 36 -15.69 9.16 2.86
C GLY A 36 -15.69 8.00 3.84
N THR A 37 -15.99 6.81 3.33
CA THR A 37 -15.79 5.55 4.04
C THR A 37 -14.53 4.85 3.54
N TYR A 38 -13.64 4.49 4.47
CA TYR A 38 -12.37 3.85 4.15
C TYR A 38 -12.41 2.36 4.50
N LEU A 39 -12.25 1.51 3.50
CA LEU A 39 -12.17 0.05 3.65
C LEU A 39 -10.73 -0.37 3.91
N LEU A 40 -10.49 -1.08 5.01
CA LEU A 40 -9.19 -1.64 5.34
C LEU A 40 -9.31 -3.16 5.52
N THR A 41 -8.48 -3.93 4.83
CA THR A 41 -8.40 -5.40 4.92
C THR A 41 -7.25 -5.85 5.82
N GLY A 42 -7.41 -6.98 6.51
CA GLY A 42 -6.47 -7.43 7.54
C GLY A 42 -6.35 -6.46 8.71
N ALA A 43 -7.34 -5.58 8.89
CA ALA A 43 -7.22 -4.37 9.70
C ALA A 43 -7.70 -4.52 11.14
N THR A 44 -8.06 -5.74 11.52
CA THR A 44 -8.50 -6.09 12.87
C THR A 44 -7.33 -6.34 13.84
N ARG A 45 -6.07 -6.40 13.34
CA ARG A 45 -4.87 -6.66 14.15
C ARG A 45 -3.58 -6.12 13.52
N GLY A 46 -2.48 -6.20 14.27
CA GLY A 46 -1.12 -5.97 13.77
C GLY A 46 -0.91 -4.58 13.15
N ILE A 47 -0.32 -4.54 11.95
CA ILE A 47 -0.09 -3.29 11.21
C ILE A 47 -1.44 -2.67 10.78
N GLY A 48 -2.40 -3.47 10.33
CA GLY A 48 -3.68 -2.96 9.86
C GLY A 48 -4.46 -2.20 10.95
N ALA A 49 -4.45 -2.68 12.20
CA ALA A 49 -5.03 -1.97 13.33
C ALA A 49 -4.34 -0.62 13.62
N ARG A 50 -3.00 -0.56 13.47
CA ARG A 50 -2.25 0.70 13.60
C ARG A 50 -2.59 1.68 12.48
N VAL A 51 -2.77 1.20 11.26
CA VAL A 51 -3.19 2.03 10.12
C VAL A 51 -4.61 2.57 10.34
N ALA A 52 -5.54 1.73 10.82
CA ALA A 52 -6.89 2.17 11.16
C ALA A 52 -6.86 3.32 12.18
N ARG A 53 -6.07 3.16 13.26
CA ARG A 53 -5.89 4.22 14.26
C ARG A 53 -5.30 5.49 13.65
N HIS A 54 -4.28 5.37 12.81
CA HIS A 54 -3.69 6.52 12.12
C HIS A 54 -4.70 7.27 11.24
N LEU A 55 -5.63 6.57 10.58
CA LEU A 55 -6.68 7.22 9.79
C LEU A 55 -7.69 7.97 10.67
N VAL A 56 -8.08 7.40 11.82
CA VAL A 56 -8.92 8.10 12.80
C VAL A 56 -8.24 9.36 13.31
N ASP A 57 -6.96 9.27 13.68
CA ASP A 57 -6.17 10.41 14.17
C ASP A 57 -6.06 11.52 13.09
N ARG A 58 -6.13 11.14 11.82
CA ARG A 58 -6.15 12.07 10.68
C ARG A 58 -7.54 12.57 10.28
N GLY A 59 -8.59 12.14 10.97
CA GLY A 59 -9.95 12.65 10.81
C GLY A 59 -10.91 11.75 10.03
N ALA A 60 -10.55 10.51 9.71
CA ALA A 60 -11.50 9.55 9.15
C ALA A 60 -12.67 9.32 10.13
N ARG A 61 -13.90 9.42 9.63
CA ARG A 61 -15.13 9.23 10.42
C ARG A 61 -15.79 7.87 10.21
N HIS A 62 -15.61 7.30 9.02
CA HIS A 62 -16.24 6.04 8.64
C HIS A 62 -15.16 5.05 8.19
N LEU A 63 -14.95 4.00 9.00
CA LEU A 63 -14.02 2.92 8.69
C LEU A 63 -14.77 1.60 8.57
N ALA A 64 -14.54 0.87 7.49
CA ALA A 64 -14.96 -0.51 7.33
C ALA A 64 -13.72 -1.41 7.50
N LEU A 65 -13.64 -2.12 8.64
CA LEU A 65 -12.50 -2.99 8.94
C LEU A 65 -12.88 -4.44 8.63
N LEU A 66 -12.16 -5.04 7.69
CA LEU A 66 -12.30 -6.46 7.35
C LEU A 66 -11.08 -7.24 7.83
N GLY A 67 -11.33 -8.43 8.37
CA GLY A 67 -10.28 -9.36 8.75
C GLY A 67 -10.84 -10.78 8.81
N ALA A 68 -10.08 -11.74 8.30
CA ALA A 68 -10.35 -13.14 8.56
C ALA A 68 -10.00 -13.47 10.02
N ARG A 69 -10.75 -14.40 10.62
CA ARG A 69 -10.45 -14.97 11.93
C ARG A 69 -9.25 -15.90 11.83
#